data_AF-V9W636-F1
#
_entry.id   AF-V9W636-F1
#
_cell.length_a   1.000
_cell.length_b   1.000
_cell.length_c   1.000
_cell.angle_alpha   90.00
_cell.angle_beta   90.00
_cell.angle_gamma   90.00
#
_symmetry.space_group_name_H-M   'P 1'
#
loop_
_entity.id
_entity.type
_entity.pdbx_description
1 polymer ?
#
loop_
_entity_poly.entity_id
_entity_poly.type
_entity_poly.pdbx_seq_one_letter_code
_entity_poly.pdbx_strand_id
1 'polypeptide(L)'
;MPFVPLISHSRKGTIRSKINNKEGVVNAYMIRFEHVSKKYDDGFIALKELNLEFAAGKLHVLIGPSGCGKSTTMKLINRLINPSKGKIFIKDKDISQIDPVKLRRNIGYVIQNIGLFPHMTITKNVGVVPRLLKWDHNRIEKRVDELLRLVNLDPDTYRNRYPYELSGGQQQRIGVIRALAAEPDIILMDEPFSALDPLSREQLQDDIISLQEKLKKTIIFVTHDMDEAIKIADNIVLMKNGEVVQQGRPEEILRHPANDFVKNFIGTKRLQIGVPDTIPVVDEVMVNHVVTAYPGRGMAEALKMMEKGRVDSLVIVNKENQLIGYTTIFQILNRYREENITLGDITKPFKHVVRSGTSLADAVYMMNEHNLSILPVIKGHNDFVGLLTKGSVVKHMADVYTPSVEGGDDA
;
A
#
# COMPACT_ATOMS: atom_id res chain seq x y z
N MET A 1 -65.94 28.60 -4.99
CA MET A 1 -65.30 28.25 -6.28
C MET A 1 -64.08 29.13 -6.46
N PRO A 2 -62.96 28.63 -6.99
CA PRO A 2 -62.37 27.28 -6.82
C PRO A 2 -60.85 27.39 -6.49
N PHE A 3 -60.19 26.47 -5.77
CA PHE A 3 -59.86 25.06 -6.00
C PHE A 3 -58.81 24.80 -7.12
N VAL A 4 -57.64 24.25 -6.68
CA VAL A 4 -56.84 23.14 -7.29
C VAL A 4 -55.79 23.51 -8.37
N PRO A 5 -54.67 22.76 -8.59
CA PRO A 5 -54.09 21.56 -7.91
C PRO A 5 -52.57 21.58 -7.58
N LEU A 6 -52.18 20.70 -6.64
CA LEU A 6 -50.93 19.92 -6.68
C LEU A 6 -50.93 18.97 -7.90
N ILE A 7 -49.88 18.98 -8.72
CA ILE A 7 -49.60 17.89 -9.67
C ILE A 7 -48.20 17.33 -9.40
N SER A 8 -48.21 16.06 -8.98
CA SER A 8 -47.09 15.13 -9.00
C SER A 8 -46.65 14.86 -10.43
N HIS A 9 -45.35 14.84 -10.72
CA HIS A 9 -44.79 14.13 -11.88
C HIS A 9 -43.41 13.57 -11.55
N SER A 10 -43.40 12.24 -11.38
CA SER A 10 -42.28 11.35 -11.64
C SER A 10 -41.58 11.71 -12.96
N ARG A 11 -40.26 11.93 -12.92
CA ARG A 11 -39.36 11.65 -14.06
C ARG A 11 -38.03 11.10 -13.55
N LYS A 12 -37.88 9.78 -13.67
CA LYS A 12 -36.59 9.12 -13.96
C LYS A 12 -36.03 9.79 -15.21
N GLY A 13 -34.93 10.54 -15.05
CA GLY A 13 -34.22 11.21 -16.13
C GLY A 13 -32.77 10.77 -16.13
N THR A 14 -32.47 9.79 -16.98
CA THR A 14 -31.13 9.33 -17.36
C THR A 14 -30.25 10.52 -17.74
N ILE A 15 -29.19 10.79 -16.98
CA ILE A 15 -28.13 11.72 -17.39
C ILE A 15 -27.28 11.01 -18.46
N ARG A 16 -27.77 11.06 -19.71
CA ARG A 16 -26.93 10.92 -20.90
C ARG A 16 -26.34 12.30 -21.17
N SER A 17 -25.11 12.54 -20.72
CA SER A 17 -24.34 13.69 -21.19
C SER A 17 -23.92 13.43 -22.63
N LYS A 18 -24.39 14.31 -23.52
CA LYS A 18 -23.92 14.44 -24.89
C LYS A 18 -22.45 14.87 -24.86
N ILE A 19 -21.54 14.03 -25.32
CA ILE A 19 -20.21 14.48 -25.75
C ILE A 19 -20.27 14.58 -27.26
N ASN A 20 -20.24 15.83 -27.73
CA ASN A 20 -20.14 16.17 -29.14
C ASN A 20 -18.78 15.73 -29.67
N ASN A 21 -18.84 15.11 -30.84
CA ASN A 21 -17.75 14.57 -31.63
C ASN A 21 -17.00 15.73 -32.32
N LYS A 22 -15.78 16.05 -31.87
CA LYS A 22 -14.78 16.84 -32.63
C LYS A 22 -13.37 16.51 -32.11
N GLU A 23 -12.50 16.16 -33.06
CA GLU A 23 -11.04 15.99 -32.96
C GLU A 23 -10.51 14.71 -32.28
N GLY A 24 -9.97 13.82 -33.13
CA GLY A 24 -9.10 12.66 -32.85
C GLY A 24 -8.88 12.26 -31.40
N VAL A 25 -9.83 11.52 -30.83
CA VAL A 25 -9.62 10.83 -29.55
C VAL A 25 -8.60 9.71 -29.77
N VAL A 26 -7.37 9.97 -29.38
CA VAL A 26 -6.37 8.93 -29.11
C VAL A 26 -7.01 7.98 -28.10
N ASN A 27 -7.14 6.70 -28.45
CA ASN A 27 -7.81 5.72 -27.61
C ASN A 27 -7.29 5.72 -26.17
N ALA A 28 -8.16 6.06 -25.23
CA ALA A 28 -7.80 6.14 -23.81
C ALA A 28 -7.64 4.76 -23.14
N TYR A 29 -8.20 3.70 -23.72
CA TYR A 29 -8.29 2.38 -23.08
C TYR A 29 -7.66 1.26 -23.90
N MET A 30 -6.89 0.41 -23.22
CA MET A 30 -6.28 -0.80 -23.78
C MET A 30 -7.27 -1.96 -23.85
N ILE A 31 -8.09 -2.14 -22.80
CA ILE A 31 -9.14 -3.17 -22.73
C ILE A 31 -10.45 -2.51 -22.29
N ARG A 32 -11.55 -2.91 -22.93
CA ARG A 32 -12.90 -2.42 -22.62
C ARG A 32 -13.94 -3.53 -22.67
N PHE A 33 -14.75 -3.61 -21.62
CA PHE A 33 -15.89 -4.51 -21.49
C PHE A 33 -17.18 -3.71 -21.73
N GLU A 34 -18.04 -4.20 -22.62
CA GLU A 34 -19.37 -3.65 -22.87
C GLU A 34 -20.44 -4.69 -22.51
N HIS A 35 -21.18 -4.44 -21.43
CA HIS A 35 -22.30 -5.27 -20.95
C HIS A 35 -21.99 -6.78 -20.86
N VAL A 36 -20.77 -7.12 -20.43
CA VAL A 36 -20.28 -8.51 -20.48
C VAL A 36 -20.90 -9.33 -19.37
N SER A 37 -21.55 -10.43 -19.75
CA SER A 37 -22.08 -11.41 -18.80
C SER A 37 -21.47 -12.77 -19.02
N LYS A 38 -21.27 -13.54 -17.94
CA LYS A 38 -20.82 -14.92 -18.01
C LYS A 38 -21.65 -15.81 -17.09
N LYS A 39 -22.36 -16.74 -17.71
CA LYS A 39 -23.03 -17.87 -17.07
C LYS A 39 -22.30 -19.15 -17.45
N TYR A 40 -22.03 -20.00 -16.45
CA TYR A 40 -21.49 -21.34 -16.64
C TYR A 40 -22.62 -22.35 -16.84
N ASP A 41 -22.28 -23.54 -17.34
CA ASP A 41 -23.27 -24.56 -17.75
C ASP A 41 -24.07 -25.12 -16.56
N ASP A 42 -23.49 -25.08 -15.37
CA ASP A 42 -24.12 -25.42 -14.08
C ASP A 42 -25.16 -24.38 -13.60
N GLY A 43 -25.34 -23.29 -14.35
CA GLY A 43 -26.26 -22.22 -14.02
C GLY A 43 -25.63 -21.06 -13.24
N PHE A 44 -24.39 -21.19 -12.76
CA PHE A 44 -23.73 -20.16 -11.97
C PHE A 44 -23.45 -18.90 -12.81
N ILE A 45 -23.92 -17.75 -12.34
CA ILE A 45 -23.70 -16.46 -12.99
C ILE A 45 -22.46 -15.81 -12.36
N ALA A 46 -21.34 -15.90 -13.07
CA ALA A 46 -20.06 -15.40 -12.59
C ALA A 46 -19.85 -13.91 -12.87
N LEU A 47 -20.45 -13.35 -13.92
CA LEU A 47 -20.39 -11.92 -14.25
C LEU A 47 -21.76 -11.43 -14.73
N LYS A 48 -22.15 -10.23 -14.29
CA LYS A 48 -23.46 -9.61 -14.57
C LYS A 48 -23.26 -8.25 -15.23
N GLU A 49 -23.49 -8.18 -16.54
CA GLU A 49 -23.43 -6.95 -17.35
C GLU A 49 -22.23 -6.03 -17.04
N LEU A 50 -21.04 -6.63 -16.92
CA LEU A 50 -19.81 -5.94 -16.55
C LEU A 50 -19.46 -4.87 -17.60
N ASN A 51 -19.35 -3.62 -17.15
CA ASN A 51 -18.76 -2.51 -17.89
C ASN A 51 -17.49 -2.09 -17.16
N LEU A 52 -16.35 -2.21 -17.84
CA LEU A 52 -15.04 -2.06 -17.23
C LEU A 52 -14.02 -1.60 -18.25
N GLU A 53 -13.18 -0.65 -17.87
CA GLU A 53 -12.18 -0.04 -18.73
C GLU A 53 -10.81 -0.08 -18.05
N PHE A 54 -9.80 -0.53 -18.80
CA PHE A 54 -8.41 -0.55 -18.38
C PHE A 54 -7.60 0.35 -19.32
N ALA A 55 -6.93 1.35 -18.74
CA ALA A 55 -6.11 2.32 -19.46
C ALA A 55 -4.81 1.68 -20.01
N ALA A 56 -4.28 2.28 -21.07
CA ALA A 56 -3.00 1.85 -21.62
C ALA A 56 -1.84 2.22 -20.68
N GLY A 57 -0.85 1.33 -20.54
CA GLY A 57 0.40 1.60 -19.83
C GLY A 57 0.29 1.76 -18.31
N LYS A 58 -0.79 1.24 -17.72
CA LYS A 58 -1.12 1.33 -16.29
C LYS A 58 -1.20 -0.04 -15.63
N LEU A 59 -0.92 -0.10 -14.33
CA LEU A 59 -1.11 -1.28 -13.50
C LEU A 59 -2.49 -1.21 -12.84
N HIS A 60 -3.37 -2.08 -13.31
CA HIS A 60 -4.72 -2.21 -12.80
C HIS A 60 -4.83 -3.42 -11.88
N VAL A 61 -5.29 -3.21 -10.65
CA VAL A 61 -5.54 -4.32 -9.71
C VAL A 61 -7.02 -4.62 -9.64
N LEU A 62 -7.37 -5.88 -9.90
CA LEU A 62 -8.71 -6.43 -9.76
C LEU A 62 -8.79 -7.18 -8.43
N ILE A 63 -9.63 -6.71 -7.53
CA ILE A 63 -9.73 -7.22 -6.15
C ILE A 63 -11.18 -7.52 -5.77
N GLY A 64 -11.36 -8.39 -4.78
CA GLY A 64 -12.66 -8.72 -4.21
C GLY A 64 -12.67 -10.11 -3.58
N PRO A 65 -13.78 -10.50 -2.95
CA PRO A 65 -13.91 -11.81 -2.31
C PRO A 65 -13.70 -12.99 -3.27
N SER A 66 -13.40 -14.17 -2.73
CA SER A 66 -13.40 -15.41 -3.51
C SER A 66 -14.74 -15.61 -4.21
N GLY A 67 -14.70 -16.03 -5.48
CA GLY A 67 -15.91 -16.25 -6.28
C GLY A 67 -16.57 -14.99 -6.87
N CYS A 68 -16.03 -13.77 -6.67
CA CYS A 68 -16.65 -12.56 -7.19
C CYS A 68 -16.51 -12.32 -8.70
N GLY A 69 -15.72 -13.15 -9.41
CA GLY A 69 -15.58 -13.09 -10.88
C GLY A 69 -14.20 -12.67 -11.41
N LYS A 70 -13.19 -12.48 -10.55
CA LYS A 70 -11.83 -12.02 -10.95
C LYS A 70 -11.16 -12.91 -11.99
N SER A 71 -10.95 -14.19 -11.66
CA SER A 71 -10.32 -15.14 -12.59
C SER A 71 -11.19 -15.42 -13.82
N THR A 72 -12.52 -15.33 -13.70
CA THR A 72 -13.44 -15.37 -14.86
C THR A 72 -13.17 -14.19 -15.80
N THR A 73 -12.99 -12.98 -15.27
CA THR A 73 -12.64 -11.77 -16.03
C THR A 73 -11.29 -11.96 -16.74
N MET A 74 -10.27 -12.49 -16.06
CA MET A 74 -8.96 -12.79 -16.66
C MET A 74 -9.05 -13.80 -17.81
N LYS A 75 -9.80 -14.89 -17.61
CA LYS A 75 -10.03 -15.91 -18.64
C LYS A 75 -10.76 -15.35 -19.86
N LEU A 76 -11.65 -14.37 -19.68
CA LEU A 76 -12.34 -13.69 -20.77
C LEU A 76 -11.42 -12.77 -21.56
N ILE A 77 -10.57 -11.97 -20.89
CA ILE A 77 -9.58 -11.11 -21.58
C ILE A 77 -8.64 -11.97 -22.44
N ASN A 78 -8.15 -13.08 -21.89
CA ASN A 78 -7.27 -14.00 -22.60
C ASN A 78 -8.01 -14.93 -23.59
N ARG A 79 -9.34 -14.82 -23.67
CA ARG A 79 -10.24 -15.66 -24.47
C ARG A 79 -10.00 -17.17 -24.31
N LEU A 80 -9.77 -17.59 -23.06
CA LEU A 80 -9.82 -19.01 -22.67
C LEU A 80 -11.26 -19.50 -22.58
N ILE A 81 -12.19 -18.59 -22.28
CA ILE A 81 -13.63 -18.80 -22.33
C ILE A 81 -14.26 -17.64 -23.09
N ASN A 82 -15.46 -17.85 -23.63
CA ASN A 82 -16.24 -16.81 -24.30
C ASN A 82 -17.28 -16.19 -23.34
N PRO A 83 -17.60 -14.89 -23.50
CA PRO A 83 -18.70 -14.26 -22.78
C PRO A 83 -20.04 -14.89 -23.21
N SER A 84 -21.01 -14.95 -22.31
CA SER A 84 -22.38 -15.38 -22.63
C SER A 84 -23.16 -14.27 -23.33
N LYS A 85 -22.88 -13.01 -22.97
CA LYS A 85 -23.43 -11.79 -23.59
C LYS A 85 -22.39 -10.66 -23.50
N GLY A 86 -22.58 -9.62 -24.30
CA GLY A 86 -21.70 -8.45 -24.33
C GLY A 86 -20.43 -8.68 -25.16
N LYS A 87 -19.56 -7.68 -25.16
CA LYS A 87 -18.35 -7.65 -26.00
C LYS A 87 -17.13 -7.18 -25.21
N ILE A 88 -15.96 -7.68 -25.61
CA ILE A 88 -14.67 -7.26 -25.06
C ILE A 88 -13.82 -6.75 -26.21
N PHE A 89 -13.24 -5.58 -26.02
CA PHE A 89 -12.39 -4.91 -27.00
C PHE A 89 -10.97 -4.81 -26.46
N ILE A 90 -10.00 -5.08 -27.33
CA ILE A 90 -8.57 -4.81 -27.07
C ILE A 90 -8.07 -3.89 -28.16
N LYS A 91 -7.54 -2.71 -27.79
CA LYS A 91 -7.19 -1.64 -28.74
C LYS A 91 -8.34 -1.37 -29.73
N ASP A 92 -9.54 -1.25 -29.21
CA ASP A 92 -10.81 -1.09 -29.95
C ASP A 92 -11.22 -2.21 -30.91
N LYS A 93 -10.50 -3.33 -30.93
CA LYS A 93 -10.87 -4.48 -31.74
C LYS A 93 -11.65 -5.47 -30.90
N ASP A 94 -12.86 -5.80 -31.34
CA ASP A 94 -13.68 -6.85 -30.74
C ASP A 94 -12.91 -8.18 -30.80
N ILE A 95 -12.56 -8.73 -29.63
CA ILE A 95 -11.71 -9.92 -29.54
C ILE A 95 -12.41 -11.17 -30.06
N SER A 96 -13.73 -11.17 -30.23
CA SER A 96 -14.49 -12.29 -30.79
C SER A 96 -14.10 -12.58 -32.25
N GLN A 97 -13.66 -11.55 -32.97
CA GLN A 97 -13.27 -11.61 -34.39
C GLN A 97 -11.80 -11.97 -34.62
N ILE A 98 -11.00 -12.05 -33.54
CA ILE A 98 -9.57 -12.35 -33.61
C ILE A 98 -9.38 -13.87 -33.52
N ASP A 99 -8.30 -14.45 -34.04
CA ASP A 99 -7.99 -15.85 -33.71
C ASP A 99 -7.55 -15.97 -32.24
N PRO A 100 -8.15 -16.87 -31.42
CA PRO A 100 -7.80 -17.00 -30.01
C PRO A 100 -6.32 -17.33 -29.75
N VAL A 101 -5.66 -18.07 -30.66
CA VAL A 101 -4.24 -18.44 -30.51
C VAL A 101 -3.35 -17.22 -30.78
N LYS A 102 -3.64 -16.46 -31.84
CA LYS A 102 -2.97 -15.19 -32.12
C LYS A 102 -3.17 -14.18 -31.01
N LEU A 103 -4.38 -14.10 -30.44
CA LEU A 103 -4.66 -13.21 -29.30
C LEU A 103 -3.76 -13.55 -28.11
N ARG A 104 -3.76 -14.82 -27.68
CA ARG A 104 -2.98 -15.33 -26.54
C ARG A 104 -1.47 -15.14 -26.70
N ARG A 105 -0.94 -15.20 -27.93
CA ARG A 105 0.49 -14.95 -28.19
C ARG A 105 0.89 -13.48 -28.00
N ASN A 106 -0.06 -12.55 -28.04
CA ASN A 106 0.16 -11.12 -27.81
C ASN A 106 -0.17 -10.67 -26.37
N ILE A 107 -0.55 -11.61 -25.50
CA ILE A 107 -0.87 -11.37 -24.09
C ILE A 107 0.09 -12.19 -23.25
N GLY A 108 0.85 -11.53 -22.38
CA GLY A 108 1.63 -12.23 -21.36
C GLY A 108 0.69 -12.72 -20.26
N TYR A 109 0.77 -14.00 -19.87
CA TYR A 109 -0.06 -14.52 -18.78
C TYR A 109 0.79 -15.22 -17.72
N VAL A 110 0.82 -14.61 -16.54
CA VAL A 110 1.33 -15.17 -15.28
C VAL A 110 0.16 -15.83 -14.56
N ILE A 111 0.22 -17.14 -14.45
CA ILE A 111 -0.80 -17.96 -13.77
C ILE A 111 -0.43 -18.16 -12.29
N GLN A 112 -1.44 -18.46 -11.47
CA GLN A 112 -1.29 -18.62 -10.02
C GLN A 112 -0.24 -19.67 -9.63
N ASN A 113 -0.20 -20.79 -10.35
CA ASN A 113 0.93 -21.72 -10.28
C ASN A 113 2.05 -21.20 -11.19
N ILE A 114 3.30 -21.21 -10.71
CA ILE A 114 4.52 -20.77 -11.40
C ILE A 114 4.53 -21.12 -12.90
N GLY A 115 4.00 -22.31 -13.22
CA GLY A 115 3.57 -22.63 -14.57
C GLY A 115 4.71 -22.93 -15.53
N LEU A 116 5.92 -23.14 -15.01
CA LEU A 116 7.11 -23.48 -15.79
C LEU A 116 7.07 -24.94 -16.24
N PHE A 117 7.67 -25.22 -17.39
CA PHE A 117 7.87 -26.57 -17.91
C PHE A 117 9.07 -27.20 -17.19
N PRO A 118 8.86 -28.26 -16.37
CA PRO A 118 9.90 -28.80 -15.49
C PRO A 118 11.03 -29.51 -16.26
N HIS A 119 10.74 -30.00 -17.47
CA HIS A 119 11.67 -30.69 -18.36
C HIS A 119 12.42 -29.72 -19.31
N MET A 120 12.26 -28.41 -19.13
CA MET A 120 12.91 -27.38 -19.94
C MET A 120 13.83 -26.54 -19.05
N THR A 121 14.98 -26.14 -19.60
CA THR A 121 15.85 -25.15 -18.95
C THR A 121 15.15 -23.78 -18.86
N ILE A 122 15.68 -22.85 -18.07
CA ILE A 122 15.12 -21.50 -17.94
C ILE A 122 15.09 -20.78 -19.29
N THR A 123 16.16 -20.86 -20.08
CA THR A 123 16.21 -20.30 -21.43
C THR A 123 15.12 -20.87 -22.34
N LYS A 124 14.90 -22.20 -22.25
CA LYS A 124 13.80 -22.83 -22.96
C LYS A 124 12.45 -22.34 -22.43
N ASN A 125 12.25 -22.27 -21.11
CA ASN A 125 11.00 -21.78 -20.53
C ASN A 125 10.63 -20.36 -20.99
N VAL A 126 11.56 -19.42 -20.86
CA VAL A 126 11.36 -18.01 -21.24
C VAL A 126 11.17 -17.87 -22.75
N GLY A 127 11.93 -18.63 -23.55
CA GLY A 127 11.87 -18.58 -25.01
C GLY A 127 10.68 -19.29 -25.68
N VAL A 128 9.74 -19.90 -24.94
CA VAL A 128 8.63 -20.68 -25.53
C VAL A 128 7.80 -19.84 -26.51
N VAL A 129 7.30 -18.69 -26.07
CA VAL A 129 6.42 -17.84 -26.92
C VAL A 129 7.21 -17.21 -28.08
N PRO A 130 8.42 -16.64 -27.88
CA PRO A 130 9.26 -16.21 -28.99
C PRO A 130 9.51 -17.27 -30.07
N ARG A 131 9.73 -18.54 -29.69
CA ARG A 131 9.86 -19.65 -30.66
C ARG A 131 8.56 -19.91 -31.42
N LEU A 132 7.40 -19.85 -30.76
CA LEU A 132 6.10 -19.97 -31.43
C LEU A 132 5.82 -18.81 -32.39
N LEU A 133 6.42 -17.64 -32.14
CA LEU A 133 6.43 -16.48 -33.03
C LEU A 133 7.55 -16.53 -34.09
N LYS A 134 8.30 -17.63 -34.14
CA LYS A 134 9.39 -17.87 -35.12
C LYS A 134 10.50 -16.83 -35.06
N TRP A 135 10.81 -16.29 -33.87
CA TRP A 135 11.99 -15.43 -33.70
C TRP A 135 13.27 -16.24 -33.94
N ASP A 136 14.32 -15.56 -34.41
CA ASP A 136 15.63 -16.19 -34.58
C ASP A 136 16.26 -16.56 -33.23
N HIS A 137 17.09 -17.60 -33.23
CA HIS A 137 17.69 -18.13 -32.01
C HIS A 137 18.50 -17.06 -31.25
N ASN A 138 19.29 -16.25 -31.96
CA ASN A 138 20.15 -15.25 -31.34
C ASN A 138 19.36 -14.13 -30.66
N ARG A 139 18.24 -13.71 -31.25
CA ARG A 139 17.31 -12.76 -30.64
C ARG A 139 16.69 -13.33 -29.36
N ILE A 140 16.29 -14.60 -29.38
CA ILE A 140 15.71 -15.26 -28.19
C ILE A 140 16.74 -15.30 -27.06
N GLU A 141 17.97 -15.75 -27.33
CA GLU A 141 19.05 -15.80 -26.33
C GLU A 141 19.34 -14.42 -25.72
N LYS A 142 19.47 -13.38 -26.55
CA LYS A 142 19.67 -12.01 -26.07
C LYS A 142 18.50 -11.51 -25.21
N ARG A 143 17.27 -11.79 -25.62
CA ARG A 143 16.06 -11.40 -24.89
C ARG A 143 15.97 -12.10 -23.54
N VAL A 144 16.34 -13.37 -23.47
CA VAL A 144 16.41 -14.13 -22.21
C VAL A 144 17.40 -13.47 -21.25
N ASP A 145 18.59 -13.09 -21.71
CA ASP A 145 19.61 -12.45 -20.87
C ASP A 145 19.18 -11.10 -20.34
N GLU A 146 18.57 -10.27 -21.21
CA GLU A 146 18.00 -8.98 -20.82
C GLU A 146 16.97 -9.15 -19.70
N LEU A 147 16.06 -10.11 -19.87
CA LEU A 147 14.99 -10.37 -18.93
C LEU A 147 15.47 -10.97 -17.61
N LEU A 148 16.46 -11.85 -17.63
CA LEU A 148 17.08 -12.39 -16.42
C LEU A 148 17.74 -11.27 -15.59
N ARG A 149 18.52 -10.40 -16.24
CA ARG A 149 19.12 -9.22 -15.58
C ARG A 149 18.05 -8.28 -15.01
N LEU A 150 16.94 -8.11 -15.72
CA LEU A 150 15.85 -7.24 -15.30
C LEU A 150 15.20 -7.68 -13.99
N VAL A 151 15.24 -8.98 -13.66
CA VAL A 151 14.75 -9.53 -12.39
C VAL A 151 15.88 -9.93 -11.43
N ASN A 152 17.07 -9.35 -11.61
CA ASN A 152 18.26 -9.58 -10.78
C ASN A 152 18.70 -11.06 -10.71
N LEU A 153 18.55 -11.79 -11.81
CA LEU A 153 19.08 -13.15 -11.96
C LEU A 153 20.22 -13.13 -12.99
N ASP A 154 21.40 -13.59 -12.59
CA ASP A 154 22.56 -13.63 -13.47
C ASP A 154 22.39 -14.64 -14.61
N PRO A 155 22.38 -14.22 -15.89
CA PRO A 155 22.21 -15.14 -17.01
C PRO A 155 23.22 -16.29 -17.03
N ASP A 156 24.48 -16.04 -16.66
CA ASP A 156 25.54 -17.06 -16.69
C ASP A 156 25.25 -18.19 -15.71
N THR A 157 24.60 -17.86 -14.60
CA THR A 157 24.20 -18.80 -13.54
C THR A 157 22.88 -19.51 -13.82
N TYR A 158 21.88 -18.81 -14.38
CA TYR A 158 20.49 -19.29 -14.41
C TYR A 158 20.01 -19.86 -15.75
N ARG A 159 20.63 -19.52 -16.89
CA ARG A 159 20.15 -19.92 -18.24
C ARG A 159 19.93 -21.41 -18.41
N ASN A 160 20.86 -22.21 -17.91
CA ASN A 160 20.92 -23.65 -18.11
C ASN A 160 20.27 -24.45 -16.98
N ARG A 161 19.83 -23.77 -15.92
CA ARG A 161 19.13 -24.42 -14.82
C ARG A 161 17.74 -24.87 -15.24
N TYR A 162 17.21 -25.83 -14.50
CA TYR A 162 15.83 -26.29 -14.57
C TYR A 162 15.01 -25.68 -13.42
N PRO A 163 13.67 -25.59 -13.55
CA PRO A 163 12.82 -25.02 -12.52
C PRO A 163 13.00 -25.63 -11.12
N TYR A 164 13.24 -26.94 -11.02
CA TYR A 164 13.43 -27.63 -9.74
C TYR A 164 14.74 -27.26 -9.03
N GLU A 165 15.68 -26.59 -9.71
CA GLU A 165 16.96 -26.13 -9.15
C GLU A 165 16.87 -24.70 -8.59
N LEU A 166 15.67 -24.12 -8.57
CA LEU A 166 15.39 -22.75 -8.18
C LEU A 166 14.50 -22.68 -6.93
N SER A 167 14.69 -21.65 -6.11
CA SER A 167 13.76 -21.34 -5.01
C SER A 167 12.40 -20.91 -5.55
N GLY A 168 11.34 -20.99 -4.73
CA GLY A 168 9.98 -20.59 -5.13
C GLY A 168 9.91 -19.14 -5.66
N GLY A 169 10.57 -18.19 -4.98
CA GLY A 169 10.66 -16.81 -5.43
C GLY A 169 11.40 -16.65 -6.76
N GLN A 170 12.49 -17.39 -6.98
CA GLN A 170 13.21 -17.39 -8.26
C GLN A 170 12.35 -17.95 -9.39
N GLN A 171 11.65 -19.07 -9.14
CA GLN A 171 10.75 -19.65 -10.12
C GLN A 171 9.62 -18.66 -10.51
N GLN A 172 9.07 -17.93 -9.53
CA GLN A 172 8.04 -16.93 -9.79
C GLN A 172 8.56 -15.78 -10.68
N ARG A 173 9.78 -15.29 -10.43
CA ARG A 173 10.45 -14.31 -11.32
C ARG A 173 10.59 -14.85 -12.74
N ILE A 174 10.98 -16.11 -12.90
CA ILE A 174 11.04 -16.76 -14.23
C ILE A 174 9.65 -16.80 -14.88
N GLY A 175 8.60 -17.10 -14.11
CA GLY A 175 7.21 -17.08 -14.57
C GLY A 175 6.79 -15.71 -15.11
N VAL A 176 7.14 -14.64 -14.39
CA VAL A 176 6.89 -13.24 -14.80
C VAL A 176 7.63 -12.90 -16.09
N ILE A 177 8.95 -13.14 -16.16
CA ILE A 177 9.71 -12.76 -17.36
C ILE A 177 9.36 -13.61 -18.59
N ARG A 178 8.93 -14.85 -18.41
CA ARG A 178 8.39 -15.66 -19.51
C ARG A 178 7.17 -15.01 -20.14
N ALA A 179 6.29 -14.42 -19.33
CA ALA A 179 5.15 -13.66 -19.85
C ALA A 179 5.58 -12.40 -20.61
N LEU A 180 6.75 -11.82 -20.28
CA LEU A 180 7.33 -10.63 -20.93
C LEU A 180 8.17 -10.94 -22.18
N ALA A 181 8.50 -12.21 -22.42
CA ALA A 181 9.47 -12.63 -23.43
C ALA A 181 9.09 -12.20 -24.84
N ALA A 182 7.81 -12.30 -25.19
CA ALA A 182 7.28 -11.95 -26.50
C ALA A 182 6.89 -10.46 -26.65
N GLU A 183 7.36 -9.59 -25.74
CA GLU A 183 7.10 -8.15 -25.76
C GLU A 183 5.60 -7.78 -25.80
N PRO A 184 4.71 -8.44 -25.04
CA PRO A 184 3.27 -8.17 -25.14
C PRO A 184 2.92 -6.76 -24.67
N ASP A 185 1.78 -6.25 -25.13
CA ASP A 185 1.24 -4.96 -24.67
C ASP A 185 0.39 -5.09 -23.41
N ILE A 186 -0.13 -6.29 -23.17
CA ILE A 186 -0.97 -6.64 -22.02
C ILE A 186 -0.31 -7.78 -21.26
N ILE A 187 -0.22 -7.63 -19.95
CA ILE A 187 0.22 -8.67 -19.04
C ILE A 187 -0.90 -8.95 -18.04
N LEU A 188 -1.28 -10.21 -17.95
CA LEU A 188 -2.27 -10.72 -17.01
C LEU A 188 -1.52 -11.44 -15.90
N MET A 189 -1.80 -11.11 -14.64
CA MET A 189 -1.23 -11.78 -13.48
C MET A 189 -2.36 -12.24 -12.54
N ASP A 190 -2.52 -13.55 -12.38
CA ASP A 190 -3.58 -14.15 -11.55
C ASP A 190 -2.98 -14.66 -10.23
N GLU A 191 -3.12 -13.88 -9.15
CA GLU A 191 -2.58 -14.15 -7.80
C GLU A 191 -1.09 -14.55 -7.78
N PRO A 192 -0.19 -13.75 -8.37
CA PRO A 192 1.23 -14.14 -8.50
C PRO A 192 2.00 -14.15 -7.17
N PHE A 193 1.37 -13.78 -6.05
CA PHE A 193 2.01 -13.66 -4.73
C PHE A 193 1.55 -14.73 -3.73
N SER A 194 0.51 -15.51 -4.05
CA SER A 194 -0.22 -16.33 -3.07
C SER A 194 0.62 -17.43 -2.42
N ALA A 195 1.69 -17.89 -3.10
CA ALA A 195 2.53 -19.00 -2.65
C ALA A 195 3.91 -18.56 -2.10
N LEU A 196 4.11 -17.26 -1.88
CA LEU A 196 5.41 -16.71 -1.44
C LEU A 196 5.40 -16.36 0.06
N ASP A 197 6.57 -16.55 0.68
CA ASP A 197 6.85 -16.02 2.02
C ASP A 197 6.84 -14.47 2.01
N PRO A 198 6.65 -13.81 3.17
CA PRO A 198 6.48 -12.37 3.23
C PRO A 198 7.63 -11.55 2.63
N LEU A 199 8.89 -11.94 2.87
CA LEU A 199 10.05 -11.23 2.35
C LEU A 199 10.16 -11.37 0.82
N SER A 200 10.00 -12.59 0.30
CA SER A 200 9.98 -12.82 -1.15
C SER A 200 8.82 -12.10 -1.84
N ARG A 201 7.67 -12.02 -1.18
CA ARG A 201 6.49 -11.31 -1.67
C ARG A 201 6.75 -9.81 -1.81
N GLU A 202 7.27 -9.17 -0.75
CA GLU A 202 7.61 -7.75 -0.75
C GLU A 202 8.60 -7.41 -1.87
N GLN A 203 9.66 -8.21 -2.00
CA GLN A 203 10.65 -8.00 -3.04
C GLN A 203 10.06 -8.16 -4.46
N LEU A 204 9.15 -9.11 -4.67
CA LEU A 204 8.51 -9.29 -5.99
C LEU A 204 7.55 -8.15 -6.33
N GLN A 205 6.88 -7.56 -5.33
CA GLN A 205 6.07 -6.35 -5.53
C GLN A 205 6.92 -5.19 -6.02
N ASP A 206 8.07 -4.95 -5.39
CA ASP A 206 8.99 -3.86 -5.76
C ASP A 206 9.58 -4.07 -7.15
N ASP A 207 9.88 -5.34 -7.49
CA ASP A 207 10.31 -5.72 -8.84
C ASP A 207 9.22 -5.43 -9.88
N ILE A 208 7.94 -5.72 -9.58
CA ILE A 208 6.81 -5.42 -10.50
C ILE A 208 6.61 -3.91 -10.67
N ILE A 209 6.71 -3.12 -9.60
CA ILE A 209 6.64 -1.66 -9.69
C ILE A 209 7.77 -1.14 -10.60
N SER A 210 9.01 -1.58 -10.34
CA SER A 210 10.18 -1.21 -11.13
C SER A 210 10.06 -1.62 -12.60
N LEU A 211 9.53 -2.83 -12.86
CA LEU A 211 9.25 -3.34 -14.20
C LEU A 211 8.21 -2.48 -14.91
N GLN A 212 7.13 -2.13 -14.23
CA GLN A 212 6.06 -1.32 -14.79
C GLN A 212 6.55 0.09 -15.14
N GLU A 213 7.39 0.69 -14.29
CA GLU A 213 8.00 1.99 -14.56
C GLU A 213 8.89 1.98 -15.80
N LYS A 214 9.66 0.92 -16.01
CA LYS A 214 10.57 0.77 -17.15
C LYS A 214 9.84 0.41 -18.45
N LEU A 215 8.86 -0.49 -18.39
CA LEU A 215 8.24 -1.09 -19.58
C LEU A 215 6.94 -0.40 -20.01
N LYS A 216 6.25 0.29 -19.08
CA LYS A 216 4.97 0.99 -19.30
C LYS A 216 3.95 0.14 -20.08
N LYS A 217 3.83 -1.14 -19.74
CA LYS A 217 2.85 -2.07 -20.32
C LYS A 217 1.51 -1.96 -19.57
N THR A 218 0.43 -2.47 -20.15
CA THR A 218 -0.83 -2.58 -19.41
C THR A 218 -0.82 -3.86 -18.60
N ILE A 219 -0.87 -3.76 -17.28
CA ILE A 219 -0.90 -4.92 -16.39
C ILE A 219 -2.30 -5.01 -15.77
N ILE A 220 -2.93 -6.18 -15.86
CA ILE A 220 -4.09 -6.54 -15.02
C ILE A 220 -3.63 -7.56 -14.01
N PHE A 221 -3.68 -7.16 -12.75
CA PHE A 221 -3.19 -7.90 -11.62
C PHE A 221 -4.38 -8.32 -10.75
N VAL A 222 -4.50 -9.60 -10.42
CA VAL A 222 -5.55 -10.11 -9.53
C VAL A 222 -4.94 -10.45 -8.18
N THR A 223 -5.59 -9.97 -7.13
CA THR A 223 -5.31 -10.38 -5.74
C THR A 223 -6.59 -10.36 -4.91
N HIS A 224 -6.52 -10.98 -3.74
CA HIS A 224 -7.51 -10.86 -2.68
C HIS A 224 -7.04 -9.91 -1.56
N ASP A 225 -5.79 -9.47 -1.58
CA ASP A 225 -5.17 -8.62 -0.56
C ASP A 225 -5.21 -7.13 -0.97
N MET A 226 -5.81 -6.31 -0.12
CA MET A 226 -5.94 -4.87 -0.35
C MET A 226 -4.62 -4.12 -0.14
N ASP A 227 -3.74 -4.57 0.75
CA ASP A 227 -2.45 -3.93 0.98
C ASP A 227 -1.55 -4.09 -0.25
N GLU A 228 -1.60 -5.25 -0.91
CA GLU A 228 -0.96 -5.46 -2.20
C GLU A 228 -1.50 -4.49 -3.26
N ALA A 229 -2.83 -4.36 -3.33
CA ALA A 229 -3.48 -3.48 -4.29
C ALA A 229 -3.09 -2.01 -4.08
N ILE A 230 -3.08 -1.53 -2.84
CA ILE A 230 -2.71 -0.16 -2.50
C ILE A 230 -1.24 0.12 -2.84
N LYS A 231 -0.35 -0.84 -2.59
CA LYS A 231 1.08 -0.67 -2.85
C LYS A 231 1.42 -0.55 -4.33
N ILE A 232 0.80 -1.37 -5.20
CA ILE A 232 1.24 -1.50 -6.60
C ILE A 232 0.33 -0.84 -7.64
N ALA A 233 -0.95 -0.57 -7.32
CA ALA A 233 -1.93 -0.17 -8.33
C ALA A 233 -1.82 1.31 -8.74
N ASP A 234 -1.88 1.57 -10.04
CA ASP A 234 -2.32 2.86 -10.56
C ASP A 234 -3.84 3.02 -10.39
N ASN A 235 -4.59 1.92 -10.54
CA ASN A 235 -6.04 1.90 -10.48
C ASN A 235 -6.55 0.56 -9.94
N ILE A 236 -7.43 0.61 -8.95
CA ILE A 236 -8.04 -0.54 -8.32
C ILE A 236 -9.48 -0.70 -8.85
N VAL A 237 -9.90 -1.94 -9.05
CA VAL A 237 -11.26 -2.35 -9.45
C VAL A 237 -11.74 -3.35 -8.40
N LEU A 238 -12.63 -2.91 -7.51
CA LEU A 238 -13.24 -3.78 -6.51
C LEU A 238 -14.50 -4.44 -7.08
N MET A 239 -14.52 -5.76 -7.08
CA MET A 239 -15.63 -6.59 -7.56
C MET A 239 -16.35 -7.30 -6.43
N LYS A 240 -17.67 -7.46 -6.58
CA LYS A 240 -18.52 -8.28 -5.71
C LYS A 240 -19.62 -8.94 -6.54
N ASN A 241 -19.84 -10.23 -6.34
CA ASN A 241 -20.98 -10.97 -6.94
C ASN A 241 -21.13 -10.79 -8.46
N GLY A 242 -20.01 -10.70 -9.19
CA GLY A 242 -19.97 -10.56 -10.64
C GLY A 242 -20.12 -9.13 -11.18
N GLU A 243 -20.08 -8.12 -10.31
CA GLU A 243 -20.26 -6.70 -10.64
C GLU A 243 -19.07 -5.86 -10.11
N VAL A 244 -18.80 -4.72 -10.77
CA VAL A 244 -17.88 -3.70 -10.24
C VAL A 244 -18.60 -2.90 -9.18
N VAL A 245 -18.04 -2.85 -7.98
CA VAL A 245 -18.57 -2.04 -6.87
C VAL A 245 -17.99 -0.63 -6.90
N GLN A 246 -16.68 -0.52 -7.10
CA GLN A 246 -15.96 0.74 -7.20
C GLN A 246 -14.70 0.56 -8.03
N GLN A 247 -14.35 1.59 -8.79
CA GLN A 247 -13.09 1.70 -9.52
C GLN A 247 -12.51 3.09 -9.30
N GLY A 248 -11.19 3.18 -9.14
CA GLY A 248 -10.48 4.45 -8.99
C GLY A 248 -9.02 4.26 -8.58
N ARG A 249 -8.34 5.37 -8.35
CA ARG A 249 -6.98 5.35 -7.77
C ARG A 249 -7.02 4.85 -6.32
N PRO A 250 -5.94 4.26 -5.79
CA PRO A 250 -5.90 3.82 -4.39
C PRO A 250 -6.32 4.93 -3.40
N GLU A 251 -5.81 6.15 -3.59
CA GLU A 251 -6.14 7.30 -2.73
C GLU A 251 -7.64 7.66 -2.76
N GLU A 252 -8.29 7.58 -3.93
CA GLU A 252 -9.72 7.85 -4.09
C GLU A 252 -10.56 6.77 -3.39
N ILE A 253 -10.17 5.50 -3.50
CA ILE A 253 -10.88 4.40 -2.83
C ILE A 253 -10.74 4.51 -1.31
N LEU A 254 -9.57 4.89 -0.80
CA LEU A 254 -9.31 5.07 0.63
C LEU A 254 -10.07 6.27 1.21
N ARG A 255 -10.08 7.41 0.51
CA ARG A 255 -10.73 8.64 1.00
C ARG A 255 -12.24 8.66 0.76
N HIS A 256 -12.69 8.04 -0.32
CA HIS A 256 -14.09 8.09 -0.77
C HIS A 256 -14.62 6.69 -1.09
N PRO A 257 -14.72 5.80 -0.10
CA PRO A 257 -15.29 4.47 -0.29
C PRO A 257 -16.78 4.59 -0.65
N ALA A 258 -17.20 3.96 -1.75
CA ALA A 258 -18.53 4.16 -2.34
C ALA A 258 -19.68 3.60 -1.47
N ASN A 259 -19.41 2.61 -0.63
CA ASN A 259 -20.40 2.00 0.27
C ASN A 259 -19.72 1.24 1.42
N ASP A 260 -20.53 0.74 2.36
CA ASP A 260 -20.04 0.04 3.55
C ASP A 260 -19.32 -1.27 3.22
N PHE A 261 -19.63 -1.91 2.10
CA PHE A 261 -18.85 -3.08 1.66
C PHE A 261 -17.42 -2.68 1.31
N VAL A 262 -17.22 -1.57 0.57
CA VAL A 262 -15.87 -1.06 0.27
C VAL A 262 -15.14 -0.72 1.57
N LYS A 263 -15.81 -0.01 2.49
CA LYS A 263 -15.26 0.35 3.81
C LYS A 263 -14.79 -0.87 4.59
N ASN A 264 -15.65 -1.89 4.69
CA ASN A 264 -15.35 -3.12 5.43
C ASN A 264 -14.25 -3.94 4.75
N PHE A 265 -14.20 -3.93 3.42
CA PHE A 265 -13.17 -4.66 2.66
C PHE A 265 -11.78 -4.01 2.81
N ILE A 266 -11.71 -2.68 2.88
CA ILE A 266 -10.48 -1.96 3.22
C ILE A 266 -10.09 -2.20 4.70
N GLY A 267 -11.08 -2.27 5.57
CA GLY A 267 -10.92 -2.38 7.02
C GLY A 267 -11.04 -1.03 7.71
N THR A 268 -11.80 -0.98 8.81
CA THR A 268 -12.15 0.24 9.55
C THR A 268 -10.94 0.99 10.11
N LYS A 269 -9.88 0.27 10.53
CA LYS A 269 -8.62 0.90 10.97
C LYS A 269 -7.92 1.69 9.85
N ARG A 270 -8.04 1.26 8.58
CA ARG A 270 -7.37 1.91 7.43
C ARG A 270 -8.10 3.14 6.90
N LEU A 271 -9.43 3.23 7.09
CA LEU A 271 -10.18 4.45 6.78
C LEU A 271 -9.79 5.62 7.69
N GLN A 272 -9.29 5.34 8.89
CA GLN A 272 -8.77 6.34 9.83
C GLN A 272 -7.38 6.86 9.45
N ILE A 273 -6.66 6.15 8.56
CA ILE A 273 -5.33 6.54 8.05
C ILE A 273 -5.46 7.64 6.96
N GLY A 274 -6.67 7.85 6.41
CA GLY A 274 -6.92 8.79 5.32
C GLY A 274 -7.19 10.24 5.73
N VAL A 275 -7.67 10.47 6.95
CA VAL A 275 -7.78 11.76 7.66
C VAL A 275 -7.94 11.39 9.14
N PRO A 276 -7.00 11.67 10.05
CA PRO A 276 -7.38 11.78 11.44
C PRO A 276 -8.26 13.03 11.50
N ASP A 277 -9.58 12.87 11.69
CA ASP A 277 -10.49 14.02 11.90
C ASP A 277 -10.03 14.90 13.09
N THR A 278 -9.06 14.43 13.87
CA THR A 278 -8.34 15.19 14.90
C THR A 278 -6.86 14.84 14.89
N ILE A 279 -5.99 15.81 14.59
CA ILE A 279 -4.56 15.72 14.91
C ILE A 279 -4.46 15.39 16.41
N PRO A 280 -3.76 14.32 16.82
CA PRO A 280 -3.68 13.92 18.22
C PRO A 280 -3.12 15.07 19.05
N VAL A 281 -3.53 15.15 20.31
CA VAL A 281 -2.97 16.15 21.25
C VAL A 281 -1.75 15.59 21.96
N VAL A 282 -0.92 16.48 22.49
CA VAL A 282 0.32 16.13 23.20
C VAL A 282 0.09 15.15 24.36
N ASP A 283 -1.09 15.16 24.98
CA ASP A 283 -1.48 14.30 26.11
C ASP A 283 -1.49 12.81 25.75
N GLU A 284 -1.80 12.48 24.49
CA GLU A 284 -1.86 11.09 24.00
C GLU A 284 -0.47 10.52 23.68
N VAL A 285 0.53 11.40 23.55
CA VAL A 285 1.87 11.07 23.01
C VAL A 285 2.97 11.29 24.03
N MET A 286 2.75 12.15 25.03
CA MET A 286 3.76 12.48 26.03
C MET A 286 4.12 11.29 26.93
N VAL A 287 5.32 11.33 27.48
CA VAL A 287 5.75 10.41 28.53
C VAL A 287 5.23 10.94 29.87
N ASN A 288 4.40 10.16 30.55
CA ASN A 288 3.78 10.54 31.84
C ASN A 288 4.65 10.18 33.05
N HIS A 289 5.49 9.15 32.92
CA HIS A 289 6.37 8.67 33.99
C HIS A 289 7.76 9.33 33.86
N VAL A 290 7.82 10.64 34.10
CA VAL A 290 9.06 11.40 34.04
C VAL A 290 9.73 11.40 35.40
N VAL A 291 11.05 11.20 35.43
CA VAL A 291 11.83 11.26 36.66
C VAL A 291 12.00 12.74 37.06
N THR A 292 11.32 13.15 38.12
CA THR A 292 11.37 14.52 38.64
C THR A 292 12.18 14.61 39.94
N ALA A 293 12.76 15.77 40.21
CA ALA A 293 13.46 16.07 41.46
C ALA A 293 13.12 17.48 41.98
N TYR A 294 13.34 17.69 43.27
CA TYR A 294 13.17 19.00 43.92
C TYR A 294 14.48 19.79 43.90
N PRO A 295 14.42 21.13 43.82
CA PRO A 295 15.61 21.98 43.70
C PRO A 295 16.57 21.86 44.90
N GLY A 296 16.05 21.57 46.10
CA GLY A 296 16.88 21.43 47.31
C GLY A 296 17.68 20.13 47.42
N ARG A 297 17.59 19.21 46.45
CA ARG A 297 18.35 17.94 46.50
C ARG A 297 19.81 18.14 46.12
N GLY A 298 20.68 17.34 46.72
CA GLY A 298 22.12 17.33 46.42
C GLY A 298 22.48 16.48 45.19
N MET A 299 23.71 16.65 44.71
CA MET A 299 24.22 16.00 43.48
C MET A 299 24.25 14.47 43.54
N ALA A 300 24.68 13.90 44.68
CA ALA A 300 24.76 12.45 44.85
C ALA A 300 23.38 11.77 44.80
N GLU A 301 22.38 12.42 45.41
CA GLU A 301 21.01 11.94 45.37
C GLU A 301 20.44 12.03 43.95
N ALA A 302 20.70 13.13 43.25
CA ALA A 302 20.30 13.32 41.86
C ALA A 302 20.87 12.25 40.92
N LEU A 303 22.17 11.91 41.06
CA LEU A 303 22.79 10.83 40.28
C LEU A 303 22.13 9.48 40.55
N LYS A 304 21.81 9.16 41.81
CA LYS A 304 21.10 7.93 42.16
C LYS A 304 19.68 7.88 41.57
N MET A 305 19.00 9.02 41.49
CA MET A 305 17.70 9.13 40.83
C MET A 305 17.82 8.91 39.31
N MET A 306 18.83 9.51 38.67
CA MET A 306 19.12 9.31 37.25
C MET A 306 19.45 7.85 36.94
N GLU A 307 20.28 7.20 37.76
CA GLU A 307 20.64 5.79 37.63
C GLU A 307 19.41 4.88 37.75
N LYS A 308 18.63 5.06 38.83
CA LYS A 308 17.41 4.25 39.07
C LYS A 308 16.37 4.47 37.97
N GLY A 309 16.23 5.70 37.50
CA GLY A 309 15.32 6.10 36.43
C GLY A 309 15.81 5.76 35.03
N ARG A 310 17.09 5.41 34.86
CA ARG A 310 17.79 5.23 33.58
C ARG A 310 17.62 6.44 32.64
N VAL A 311 17.78 7.64 33.19
CA VAL A 311 17.69 8.92 32.46
C VAL A 311 18.98 9.71 32.58
N ASP A 312 19.29 10.50 31.55
CA ASP A 312 20.45 11.40 31.55
C ASP A 312 20.13 12.81 32.07
N SER A 313 18.85 13.08 32.33
CA SER A 313 18.32 14.39 32.69
C SER A 313 17.18 14.24 33.69
N LEU A 314 17.10 15.18 34.64
CA LEU A 314 16.01 15.29 35.60
C LEU A 314 15.19 16.54 35.30
N VAL A 315 13.87 16.41 35.38
CA VAL A 315 12.96 17.57 35.39
C VAL A 315 12.84 18.07 36.83
N ILE A 316 13.03 19.37 37.03
CA ILE A 316 13.02 19.99 38.35
C ILE A 316 11.67 20.67 38.56
N VAL A 317 11.00 20.32 39.65
CA VAL A 317 9.69 20.84 40.05
C VAL A 317 9.71 21.35 41.49
N ASN A 318 8.77 22.20 41.88
CA ASN A 318 8.55 22.56 43.28
C ASN A 318 7.61 21.56 43.98
N LYS A 319 7.30 21.80 45.26
CA LYS A 319 6.43 20.92 46.07
C LYS A 319 4.99 20.86 45.55
N GLU A 320 4.56 21.89 44.84
CA GLU A 320 3.28 22.01 44.17
C GLU A 320 3.28 21.38 42.76
N ASN A 321 4.36 20.68 42.38
CA ASN A 321 4.58 20.04 41.07
C ASN A 321 4.61 21.04 39.89
N GLN A 322 4.95 22.31 40.16
CA GLN A 322 5.14 23.32 39.13
C GLN A 322 6.53 23.20 38.51
N LEU A 323 6.60 23.35 37.20
CA LEU A 323 7.83 23.21 36.43
C LEU A 323 8.81 24.35 36.73
N ILE A 324 10.02 24.01 37.21
CA ILE A 324 11.12 24.96 37.41
C ILE A 324 12.09 24.91 36.22
N GLY A 325 12.47 23.71 35.79
CA GLY A 325 13.49 23.54 34.76
C GLY A 325 13.99 22.11 34.61
N TYR A 326 15.22 21.95 34.15
CA TYR A 326 15.89 20.66 34.04
C TYR A 326 17.37 20.75 34.40
N THR A 327 17.95 19.59 34.70
CA THR A 327 19.37 19.40 34.93
C THR A 327 19.84 18.13 34.24
N THR A 328 20.94 18.19 33.50
CA THR A 328 21.57 17.03 32.85
C THR A 328 22.67 16.42 33.71
N ILE A 329 23.00 15.16 33.42
CA ILE A 329 24.08 14.42 34.09
C ILE A 329 25.42 15.17 34.00
N PHE A 330 25.70 15.82 32.86
CA PHE A 330 26.92 16.62 32.69
C PHE A 330 26.96 17.83 33.62
N GLN A 331 25.83 18.50 33.85
CA GLN A 331 25.76 19.63 34.79
C GLN A 331 26.02 19.18 36.23
N ILE A 332 25.50 18.01 36.60
CA ILE A 332 25.74 17.41 37.91
C ILE A 332 27.20 17.02 38.07
N LEU A 333 27.76 16.29 37.10
CA LEU A 333 29.15 15.81 37.16
C LEU A 333 30.15 16.97 37.23
N ASN A 334 29.89 18.07 36.51
CA ASN A 334 30.75 19.26 36.53
C ASN A 334 30.80 19.95 37.90
N ARG A 335 29.78 19.77 38.73
CA ARG A 335 29.64 20.42 40.05
C ARG A 335 29.66 19.41 41.21
N TYR A 336 29.96 18.14 40.94
CA TYR A 336 29.79 17.04 41.89
C TYR A 336 30.62 17.18 43.17
N ARG A 337 31.80 17.82 43.09
CA ARG A 337 32.70 18.00 44.24
C ARG A 337 32.31 19.16 45.16
N GLU A 338 31.30 19.95 44.79
CA GLU A 338 30.89 21.13 45.54
C GLU A 338 29.79 20.76 46.55
N GLU A 339 30.18 20.59 47.83
CA GLU A 339 29.31 20.02 48.87
C GLU A 339 28.07 20.86 49.22
N ASN A 340 28.11 22.18 48.97
CA ASN A 340 27.04 23.11 49.32
C ASN A 340 26.12 23.47 48.13
N ILE A 341 26.27 22.81 46.98
CA ILE A 341 25.47 23.09 45.79
C ILE A 341 24.30 22.12 45.68
N THR A 342 23.12 22.66 45.39
CA THR A 342 21.88 21.93 45.18
C THR A 342 21.48 21.90 43.71
N LEU A 343 20.52 21.06 43.35
CA LEU A 343 19.98 21.03 41.99
C LEU A 343 19.45 22.40 41.55
N GLY A 344 18.87 23.18 42.45
CA GLY A 344 18.34 24.52 42.17
C GLY A 344 19.40 25.47 41.60
N ASP A 345 20.64 25.36 42.08
CA ASP A 345 21.75 26.24 41.67
C ASP A 345 22.25 25.96 40.24
N ILE A 346 22.03 24.73 39.74
CA ILE A 346 22.49 24.30 38.41
C ILE A 346 21.34 24.10 37.42
N THR A 347 20.09 24.25 37.89
CA THR A 347 18.89 24.07 37.08
C THR A 347 18.85 25.10 35.96
N LYS A 348 18.55 24.64 34.75
CA LYS A 348 18.27 25.52 33.61
C LYS A 348 16.76 25.59 33.37
N PRO A 349 16.20 26.78 33.11
CA PRO A 349 14.80 26.88 32.74
C PRO A 349 14.56 26.25 31.37
N PHE A 350 13.37 25.68 31.18
CA PHE A 350 12.90 25.34 29.84
C PHE A 350 12.55 26.63 29.11
N LYS A 351 13.15 26.86 27.94
CA LYS A 351 12.85 28.02 27.10
C LYS A 351 11.48 27.94 26.42
N HIS A 352 11.02 26.71 26.18
CA HIS A 352 9.76 26.41 25.52
C HIS A 352 9.04 25.32 26.28
N VAL A 353 7.72 25.47 26.38
CA VAL A 353 6.79 24.52 27.01
C VAL A 353 5.51 24.51 26.18
N VAL A 354 4.77 23.41 26.23
CA VAL A 354 3.44 23.31 25.60
C VAL A 354 2.37 23.01 26.64
N ARG A 355 1.14 23.39 26.33
CA ARG A 355 0.00 23.11 27.21
C ARG A 355 -0.62 21.76 26.89
N SER A 356 -1.12 21.08 27.91
CA SER A 356 -2.08 19.98 27.74
C SER A 356 -3.23 20.42 26.83
N GLY A 357 -3.60 19.58 25.87
CA GLY A 357 -4.56 19.83 24.80
C GLY A 357 -3.96 20.45 23.53
N THR A 358 -2.67 20.80 23.51
CA THR A 358 -2.02 21.33 22.29
C THR A 358 -1.95 20.24 21.21
N SER A 359 -2.19 20.61 19.96
CA SER A 359 -2.02 19.73 18.80
C SER A 359 -0.58 19.21 18.71
N LEU A 360 -0.41 17.91 18.44
CA LEU A 360 0.90 17.31 18.25
C LEU A 360 1.67 17.97 17.10
N ALA A 361 0.98 18.42 16.04
CA ALA A 361 1.62 19.09 14.92
C ALA A 361 2.31 20.39 15.35
N ASP A 362 1.63 21.21 16.17
CA ASP A 362 2.18 22.46 16.68
C ASP A 362 3.37 22.20 17.62
N ALA A 363 3.26 21.17 18.45
CA ALA A 363 4.34 20.77 19.35
C ALA A 363 5.57 20.27 18.56
N VAL A 364 5.39 19.44 17.54
CA VAL A 364 6.48 18.94 16.68
C VAL A 364 7.11 20.08 15.87
N TYR A 365 6.30 21.01 15.37
CA TYR A 365 6.79 22.21 14.70
C TYR A 365 7.69 23.02 15.64
N MET A 366 7.24 23.30 16.87
CA MET A 366 8.02 23.99 17.89
C MET A 366 9.32 23.24 18.26
N MET A 367 9.27 21.91 18.36
CA MET A 367 10.47 21.10 18.60
C MET A 367 11.49 21.24 17.48
N ASN A 368 11.05 21.25 16.22
CA ASN A 368 11.95 21.37 15.07
C ASN A 368 12.50 22.79 14.89
N GLU A 369 11.64 23.81 14.98
CA GLU A 369 12.01 25.22 14.84
C GLU A 369 13.09 25.63 15.85
N HIS A 370 12.98 25.15 17.09
CA HIS A 370 13.91 25.48 18.16
C HIS A 370 14.95 24.38 18.46
N ASN A 371 15.02 23.34 17.61
CA ASN A 371 15.92 22.19 17.75
C ASN A 371 15.89 21.55 19.15
N LEU A 372 14.69 21.34 19.68
CA LEU A 372 14.44 20.77 21.00
C LEU A 372 14.42 19.25 20.93
N SER A 373 15.10 18.60 21.87
CA SER A 373 15.06 17.13 22.03
C SER A 373 13.90 16.68 22.92
N ILE A 374 13.52 17.56 23.85
CA ILE A 374 12.46 17.35 24.85
C ILE A 374 11.63 18.63 24.96
N LEU A 375 10.32 18.48 25.18
CA LEU A 375 9.39 19.58 25.33
C LEU A 375 8.44 19.28 26.51
N PRO A 376 8.51 20.04 27.62
CA PRO A 376 7.63 19.83 28.77
C PRO A 376 6.19 20.16 28.43
N VAL A 377 5.28 19.33 28.95
CA VAL A 377 3.84 19.55 28.89
C VAL A 377 3.37 20.03 30.26
N ILE A 378 2.69 21.17 30.28
CA ILE A 378 2.13 21.78 31.50
C ILE A 378 0.61 21.90 31.42
N LYS A 379 -0.05 21.92 32.57
CA LYS A 379 -1.48 22.20 32.72
C LYS A 379 -1.68 23.43 33.61
N GLY A 380 -2.72 24.20 33.34
CA GLY A 380 -3.09 25.36 34.17
C GLY A 380 -1.97 26.41 34.27
N HIS A 381 -1.62 26.76 35.51
CA HIS A 381 -0.74 27.89 35.84
C HIS A 381 0.77 27.57 35.88
N ASN A 382 1.18 26.32 35.57
CA ASN A 382 2.55 25.80 35.31
C ASN A 382 2.73 24.36 35.87
N ASP A 383 1.66 23.60 36.07
CA ASP A 383 1.71 22.28 36.67
C ASP A 383 2.29 21.29 35.66
N PHE A 384 3.40 20.63 36.01
CA PHE A 384 4.07 19.70 35.11
C PHE A 384 3.30 18.39 35.02
N VAL A 385 2.90 17.98 33.80
CA VAL A 385 2.09 16.77 33.57
C VAL A 385 2.79 15.69 32.75
N GLY A 386 3.81 16.05 31.98
CA GLY A 386 4.54 15.08 31.17
C GLY A 386 5.57 15.72 30.27
N LEU A 387 6.23 14.89 29.45
CA LEU A 387 7.31 15.33 28.59
C LEU A 387 7.18 14.70 27.21
N LEU A 388 7.13 15.53 26.18
CA LEU A 388 7.18 15.10 24.80
C LEU A 388 8.64 14.93 24.37
N THR A 389 8.97 13.79 23.77
CA THR A 389 10.32 13.51 23.24
C THR A 389 10.23 13.11 21.78
N LYS A 390 11.33 13.27 21.03
CA LYS A 390 11.39 12.70 19.67
C LYS A 390 11.07 11.20 19.65
N GLY A 391 11.53 10.46 20.67
CA GLY A 391 11.25 9.04 20.81
C GLY A 391 9.77 8.72 21.06
N SER A 392 9.06 9.53 21.85
CA SER A 392 7.65 9.31 22.13
C SER A 392 6.77 9.64 20.92
N VAL A 393 7.14 10.67 20.14
CA VAL A 393 6.51 10.96 18.84
C VAL A 393 6.71 9.80 17.87
N VAL A 394 7.95 9.34 17.70
CA VAL A 394 8.26 8.20 16.80
C VAL A 394 7.55 6.93 17.24
N LYS A 395 7.52 6.64 18.54
CA LYS A 395 6.81 5.49 19.09
C LYS A 395 5.31 5.56 18.78
N HIS A 396 4.68 6.70 19.04
CA HIS A 396 3.26 6.88 18.74
C HIS A 396 2.98 6.77 17.23
N MET A 397 3.84 7.32 16.38
CA MET A 397 3.73 7.09 14.94
C MET A 397 3.90 5.61 14.58
N ALA A 398 4.86 4.90 15.17
CA ALA A 398 5.01 3.47 14.94
C ALA A 398 3.77 2.69 15.41
N ASP A 399 3.18 3.02 16.55
CA ASP A 399 1.98 2.35 17.07
C ASP A 399 0.74 2.65 16.19
N VAL A 400 0.68 3.83 15.57
CA VAL A 400 -0.41 4.23 14.66
C VAL A 400 -0.21 3.67 13.24
N TYR A 401 1.03 3.55 12.76
CA TYR A 401 1.35 3.24 11.35
C TYR A 401 2.02 1.88 11.14
N THR A 402 2.35 1.12 12.18
CA THR A 402 2.87 -0.25 12.08
C THR A 402 1.73 -1.25 12.32
N PRO A 403 1.50 -2.22 11.42
CA PRO A 403 0.49 -3.24 11.64
C PRO A 403 0.84 -4.05 12.89
N SER A 404 -0.09 -4.15 13.83
CA SER A 404 -0.04 -5.14 14.88
C SER A 404 -0.04 -6.53 14.25
N VAL A 405 1.08 -7.25 14.37
CA VAL A 405 1.11 -8.70 14.17
C VAL A 405 0.25 -9.27 15.29
N GLU A 406 -1.02 -9.59 14.99
CA GLU A 406 -1.82 -10.39 15.90
C GLU A 406 -1.14 -11.75 16.00
N GLY A 407 -0.57 -11.99 17.19
CA GLY A 407 -0.15 -13.32 17.61
C GLY A 407 -1.34 -14.26 17.52
N GLY A 408 -1.15 -15.37 16.81
CA GLY A 408 -2.01 -16.51 16.95
C GLY A 408 -1.80 -17.10 18.34
N ASP A 409 -2.88 -17.09 19.12
CA ASP A 409 -3.14 -18.14 20.09
C ASP A 409 -4.56 -18.67 19.83
N ASP A 410 -4.64 -20.01 19.95
CA ASP A 410 -5.80 -20.90 20.03
C ASP A 410 -6.49 -21.37 18.73
N ALA A 411 -5.93 -22.46 18.17
CA ALA A 411 -6.60 -23.78 18.08
C ALA A 411 -5.59 -24.91 17.84
#